data_AF-A0A9E6MFD3-F1
#
_entry.id   AF-A0A9E6MFD3-F1
#
_cell.length_a   1.000
_cell.length_b   1.000
_cell.length_c   1.000
_cell.angle_alpha   90.00
_cell.angle_beta   90.00
_cell.angle_gamma   90.00
#
_symmetry.space_group_name_H-M   'P 1'
#
loop_
_entity.id
_entity.type
_entity.pdbx_description
1 polymer ?
#
loop_
_entity_poly.entity_id
_entity_poly.type
_entity_poly.pdbx_seq_one_letter_code
_entity_poly.pdbx_strand_id
1 'polypeptide(L)'
;MNKVISFVRRAPTRVVALATLVVASLIVPASLHAWGPSRATFTMQNPATYVTFNSITDNPNLGDERNFTSVREVGSTGDWQDAVTVQPGKEYEVRVYVHNNAASNLGLVANDVKAKVNVPTTTGNSVRVMAYVNSSNATPTEVYDQADFNSTQTFNLAYIAGSAKYYNNVFGKYGVGSGVSLPDSLVTSTGATLGYDKLDGHIPGCMQYAGVVVFHVKPQFAGTQNFTMSKLVSKHGANTWVENYTAQPGETVDYLLQYQNTGTLQQDNVTFRDTLPAHMTYVAGSTIYGNSQHPSGTPASDNVTGAGINVGSYAAGANAWAIFSAKVDAESALACGVNSLHNVASVTPQGVGVKSDGADVTVTRTCVQPKPIEVCRLADKQIVTIDEKDFDSAKYSKNLDDCKPPCYDQGL
;
A
#
# COMPACT_ATOMS: atom_id res chain seq x y z
N MET A 1 46.90 -29.12 -7.04
CA MET A 1 46.01 -29.47 -5.91
C MET A 1 44.89 -28.43 -5.88
N ASN A 2 43.77 -28.74 -6.54
CA ASN A 2 42.49 -29.15 -5.92
C ASN A 2 41.76 -27.97 -5.25
N LYS A 3 40.80 -27.35 -5.97
CA LYS A 3 39.34 -27.63 -5.98
C LYS A 3 38.60 -26.96 -4.83
N VAL A 4 37.79 -25.93 -5.10
CA VAL A 4 36.43 -25.69 -4.52
C VAL A 4 35.67 -24.77 -5.51
N ILE A 5 34.94 -25.34 -6.48
CA ILE A 5 33.47 -25.49 -6.55
C ILE A 5 32.73 -24.19 -6.90
N SER A 6 32.33 -24.17 -8.17
CA SER A 6 31.26 -23.40 -8.81
C SER A 6 29.88 -23.83 -8.31
N PHE A 7 29.05 -22.89 -7.84
CA PHE A 7 27.60 -23.07 -7.80
C PHE A 7 26.84 -21.74 -7.68
N VAL A 8 26.50 -21.09 -8.80
CA VAL A 8 25.26 -20.29 -8.93
C VAL A 8 24.81 -20.37 -10.39
N ARG A 9 23.76 -21.16 -10.66
CA ARG A 9 22.93 -21.06 -11.86
C ARG A 9 21.50 -20.83 -11.41
N ARG A 10 20.85 -19.84 -12.04
CA ARG A 10 19.42 -19.47 -12.01
C ARG A 10 18.95 -18.61 -10.84
N ALA A 11 19.23 -17.32 -10.93
CA ALA A 11 18.32 -16.28 -10.43
C ALA A 11 17.49 -15.75 -11.63
N PRO A 12 16.17 -15.56 -11.52
CA PRO A 12 15.40 -14.91 -12.57
C PRO A 12 15.77 -13.43 -12.63
N THR A 13 16.00 -12.97 -13.85
CA THR A 13 16.24 -11.59 -14.25
C THR A 13 15.21 -10.61 -13.69
N ARG A 14 15.67 -9.68 -12.86
CA ARG A 14 15.39 -8.22 -12.93
C ARG A 14 16.17 -7.52 -11.83
N VAL A 15 17.43 -7.25 -12.13
CA VAL A 15 18.19 -6.19 -11.46
C VAL A 15 17.49 -4.89 -11.82
N VAL A 16 16.71 -4.32 -10.89
CA VAL A 16 16.52 -2.87 -10.90
C VAL A 16 17.91 -2.33 -10.58
N ALA A 17 18.59 -1.82 -11.61
CA ALA A 17 19.86 -1.15 -11.48
C ALA A 17 19.62 0.15 -10.70
N LEU A 18 19.51 0.04 -9.37
CA LEU A 18 19.82 1.14 -8.49
C LEU A 18 21.32 1.35 -8.64
N ALA A 19 21.70 2.36 -9.42
CA ALA A 19 23.04 2.92 -9.36
C ALA A 19 23.19 3.51 -7.95
N THR A 20 23.54 2.66 -6.99
CA THR A 20 23.98 3.10 -5.67
C THR A 20 25.35 3.73 -5.87
N LEU A 21 25.35 5.04 -6.16
CA LEU A 21 26.53 5.86 -5.93
C LEU A 21 26.88 5.67 -4.46
N VAL A 22 28.02 5.02 -4.21
CA VAL A 22 28.60 4.93 -2.87
C VAL A 22 29.05 6.34 -2.50
N VAL A 23 28.13 7.12 -1.96
CA VAL A 23 28.42 8.45 -1.44
C VAL A 23 29.21 8.23 -0.15
N ALA A 24 30.48 8.62 -0.14
CA ALA A 24 31.27 8.63 1.09
C ALA A 24 30.50 9.46 2.14
N SER A 25 30.16 8.83 3.26
CA SER A 25 29.38 9.45 4.33
C SER A 25 30.15 10.66 4.87
N LEU A 26 29.66 11.86 4.59
CA LEU A 26 30.15 13.08 5.21
C LEU A 26 29.83 13.02 6.70
N ILE A 27 30.84 13.26 7.55
CA ILE A 27 30.67 13.37 8.99
C ILE A 27 29.81 14.62 9.24
N VAL A 28 28.57 14.40 9.68
CA VAL A 28 27.66 15.48 10.09
C VAL A 28 28.03 15.86 11.53
N PRO A 29 28.52 17.08 11.81
CA PRO A 29 28.64 17.53 13.18
C PRO A 29 27.23 17.54 13.81
N ALA A 30 27.09 17.02 15.02
CA ALA A 30 25.85 17.10 15.78
C ALA A 30 25.57 18.55 16.18
N SER A 31 25.10 19.39 15.25
CA SER A 31 24.69 20.76 15.53
C SER A 31 23.26 20.78 16.05
N LEU A 32 23.06 21.39 17.22
CA LEU A 32 21.75 21.65 17.82
C LEU A 32 21.02 22.84 17.16
N HIS A 33 21.68 23.56 16.25
CA HIS A 33 21.14 24.72 15.53
C HIS A 33 20.83 24.36 14.07
N ALA A 34 19.72 24.89 13.54
CA ALA A 34 19.26 24.65 12.17
C ALA A 34 20.30 25.10 11.12
N TRP A 35 21.02 26.18 11.40
CA TRP A 35 22.10 26.72 10.59
C TRP A 35 23.36 27.01 11.41
N GLY A 36 24.49 27.16 10.72
CA GLY A 36 25.75 27.56 11.34
C GLY A 36 26.86 27.85 10.33
N PRO A 37 28.10 28.02 10.82
CA PRO A 37 28.41 28.28 12.22
C PRO A 37 27.85 29.64 12.67
N SER A 38 27.93 29.93 13.98
CA SER A 38 27.66 31.26 14.50
C SER A 38 28.59 32.28 13.82
N ARG A 39 28.01 33.38 13.35
CA ARG A 39 28.70 34.42 12.57
C ARG A 39 28.01 35.78 12.75
N ALA A 40 28.71 36.85 12.41
CA ALA A 40 28.13 38.18 12.39
C ALA A 40 26.98 38.25 11.38
N THR A 41 25.94 38.97 11.74
CA THR A 41 24.77 39.21 10.89
C THR A 41 24.72 40.65 10.43
N PHE A 42 24.07 40.86 9.30
CA PHE A 42 23.99 42.12 8.58
C PHE A 42 22.54 42.40 8.19
N THR A 43 22.28 43.61 7.69
CA THR A 43 20.98 43.94 7.10
C THR A 43 21.16 44.42 5.67
N MET A 44 20.09 44.47 4.89
CA MET A 44 20.10 45.04 3.55
C MET A 44 20.58 46.49 3.53
N GLN A 45 20.32 47.25 4.60
CA GLN A 45 20.80 48.63 4.77
C GLN A 45 22.26 48.71 5.20
N ASN A 46 22.75 47.72 5.96
CA ASN A 46 24.11 47.66 6.47
C ASN A 46 24.76 46.32 6.07
N PRO A 47 25.10 46.14 4.78
CA PRO A 47 25.72 44.92 4.27
C PRO A 47 27.14 44.73 4.80
N ALA A 48 27.69 43.53 4.61
CA ALA A 48 28.99 43.17 5.14
C ALA A 48 30.14 43.95 4.50
N THR A 49 31.16 44.27 5.29
CA THR A 49 32.40 44.91 4.79
C THR A 49 33.43 43.92 4.26
N TYR A 50 33.10 42.63 4.27
CA TYR A 50 33.94 41.52 3.84
C TYR A 50 33.08 40.44 3.18
N VAL A 51 33.72 39.49 2.49
CA VAL A 51 33.02 38.35 1.88
C VAL A 51 32.45 37.45 2.97
N THR A 52 31.14 37.32 3.00
CA THR A 52 30.43 36.37 3.87
C THR A 52 29.16 35.93 3.16
N PHE A 53 28.71 34.72 3.47
CA PHE A 53 27.53 34.15 2.86
C PHE A 53 26.34 34.19 3.81
N ASN A 54 25.17 34.49 3.25
CA ASN A 54 23.88 34.16 3.84
C ASN A 54 23.73 34.64 5.31
N SER A 55 24.07 35.89 5.55
CA SER A 55 24.19 36.54 6.85
C SER A 55 23.34 37.81 6.97
N ILE A 56 22.55 38.14 5.94
CA ILE A 56 21.55 39.21 6.02
C ILE A 56 20.28 38.68 6.70
N THR A 57 19.73 39.42 7.67
CA THR A 57 18.56 38.98 8.46
C THR A 57 17.21 39.49 7.94
N ASP A 58 17.21 40.45 7.01
CA ASP A 58 16.03 41.16 6.52
C ASP A 58 15.95 41.20 4.97
N ASN A 59 16.37 40.12 4.30
CA ASN A 59 16.28 40.03 2.85
C ASN A 59 14.79 40.09 2.42
N PRO A 60 14.39 41.00 1.52
CA PRO A 60 12.99 41.16 1.15
C PRO A 60 12.36 39.95 0.43
N ASN A 61 13.18 39.06 -0.13
CA ASN A 61 12.73 37.88 -0.88
C ASN A 61 12.77 36.58 -0.04
N LEU A 62 13.58 36.53 1.02
CA LEU A 62 13.83 35.31 1.80
C LEU A 62 13.58 35.49 3.31
N GLY A 63 13.76 36.70 3.84
CA GLY A 63 13.82 36.97 5.27
C GLY A 63 15.24 36.78 5.80
N ASP A 64 15.40 35.95 6.82
CA ASP A 64 16.69 35.64 7.41
C ASP A 64 17.46 34.65 6.53
N GLU A 65 18.51 35.12 5.86
CA GLU A 65 19.29 34.31 4.93
C GLU A 65 20.07 33.19 5.61
N ARG A 66 20.19 33.18 6.94
CA ARG A 66 20.82 32.06 7.64
C ARG A 66 20.00 30.78 7.47
N ASN A 67 18.68 30.91 7.29
CA ASN A 67 17.79 29.85 6.85
C ASN A 67 17.70 29.83 5.31
N PHE A 68 18.72 29.25 4.68
CA PHE A 68 18.88 29.25 3.23
C PHE A 68 18.54 27.91 2.57
N THR A 69 18.27 26.87 3.34
CA THR A 69 17.95 25.52 2.89
C THR A 69 16.51 25.22 3.22
N SER A 70 15.72 24.87 2.22
CA SER A 70 14.31 24.57 2.44
C SER A 70 13.78 23.64 1.37
N VAL A 71 12.65 23.02 1.65
CA VAL A 71 12.08 21.93 0.86
C VAL A 71 10.60 22.17 0.55
N ARG A 72 10.14 21.59 -0.56
CA ARG A 72 8.72 21.41 -0.89
C ARG A 72 8.53 20.20 -1.80
N GLU A 73 7.29 19.77 -2.01
CA GLU A 73 6.98 18.73 -3.02
C GLU A 73 7.22 19.28 -4.44
N VAL A 74 7.82 18.47 -5.32
CA VAL A 74 8.03 18.81 -6.74
C VAL A 74 6.68 19.12 -7.40
N GLY A 75 6.60 20.24 -8.12
CA GLY A 75 5.38 20.68 -8.80
C GLY A 75 4.36 21.37 -7.89
N SER A 76 4.63 21.49 -6.59
CA SER A 76 3.78 22.25 -5.68
C SER A 76 3.96 23.76 -5.84
N THR A 77 2.85 24.51 -5.71
CA THR A 77 2.85 25.97 -5.55
C THR A 77 2.92 26.40 -4.09
N GLY A 78 3.03 25.46 -3.15
CA GLY A 78 3.13 25.73 -1.72
C GLY A 78 4.44 26.41 -1.33
N ASP A 79 4.42 26.99 -0.13
CA ASP A 79 5.57 27.66 0.46
C ASP A 79 6.72 26.69 0.76
N TRP A 80 7.93 27.25 0.72
CA TRP A 80 9.15 26.57 1.13
C TRP A 80 9.19 26.41 2.64
N GLN A 81 9.60 25.22 3.09
CA GLN A 81 9.56 24.85 4.50
C GLN A 81 10.91 24.29 4.95
N ASP A 82 11.23 24.46 6.23
CA ASP A 82 12.43 23.87 6.84
C ASP A 82 12.24 22.37 7.11
N ALA A 83 10.97 21.93 7.18
CA ALA A 83 10.61 20.53 7.36
C ALA A 83 9.40 20.16 6.51
N VAL A 84 9.40 18.93 5.96
CA VAL A 84 8.27 18.39 5.20
C VAL A 84 7.91 16.98 5.66
N THR A 85 6.61 16.65 5.62
CA THR A 85 6.16 15.26 5.80
C THR A 85 6.16 14.56 4.44
N VAL A 86 6.98 13.52 4.31
CA VAL A 86 7.16 12.80 3.06
C VAL A 86 6.12 11.68 2.84
N GLN A 87 5.74 11.48 1.58
CA GLN A 87 4.79 10.45 1.17
C GLN A 87 5.41 9.46 0.16
N PRO A 88 5.01 8.18 0.19
CA PRO A 88 5.42 7.21 -0.81
C PRO A 88 5.11 7.67 -2.25
N GLY A 89 6.07 7.48 -3.16
CA GLY A 89 5.90 7.78 -4.59
C GLY A 89 6.09 9.24 -4.98
N LYS A 90 6.15 10.18 -4.02
CA LYS A 90 6.37 11.61 -4.27
C LYS A 90 7.85 11.96 -4.41
N GLU A 91 8.13 13.11 -5.01
CA GLU A 91 9.47 13.70 -5.14
C GLU A 91 9.47 15.08 -4.50
N TYR A 92 10.60 15.45 -3.92
CA TYR A 92 10.75 16.70 -3.18
C TYR A 92 11.92 17.49 -3.74
N GLU A 93 11.70 18.79 -3.83
CA GLU A 93 12.65 19.76 -4.33
C GLU A 93 13.25 20.51 -3.15
N VAL A 94 14.57 20.55 -3.09
CA VAL A 94 15.33 21.29 -2.08
C VAL A 94 15.97 22.49 -2.75
N ARG A 95 15.82 23.68 -2.16
CA ARG A 95 16.56 24.88 -2.55
C ARG A 95 17.65 25.21 -1.54
N VAL A 96 18.75 25.75 -2.03
CA VAL A 96 19.85 26.33 -1.26
C VAL A 96 20.11 27.74 -1.81
N TYR A 97 19.79 28.77 -1.03
CA TYR A 97 20.05 30.16 -1.39
C TYR A 97 21.54 30.49 -1.20
N VAL A 98 22.13 31.24 -2.11
CA VAL A 98 23.56 31.59 -2.11
C VAL A 98 23.70 33.09 -2.34
N HIS A 99 24.20 33.82 -1.35
CA HIS A 99 24.39 35.27 -1.47
C HIS A 99 25.67 35.72 -0.77
N ASN A 100 26.61 36.26 -1.54
CA ASN A 100 27.75 37.00 -0.99
C ASN A 100 27.26 38.38 -0.51
N ASN A 101 27.20 38.57 0.81
CA ASN A 101 26.63 39.77 1.42
C ASN A 101 27.59 40.96 1.49
N ALA A 102 28.75 40.88 0.85
CA ALA A 102 29.65 42.02 0.76
C ALA A 102 28.96 43.21 0.07
N ALA A 103 29.14 44.40 0.64
CA ALA A 103 28.54 45.64 0.14
C ALA A 103 28.97 45.94 -1.31
N SER A 104 28.02 46.36 -2.14
CA SER A 104 28.24 46.57 -3.58
C SER A 104 29.32 47.60 -3.90
N ASN A 105 29.47 48.63 -3.06
CA ASN A 105 30.45 49.69 -3.22
C ASN A 105 31.89 49.25 -2.96
N LEU A 106 32.11 48.05 -2.41
CA LEU A 106 33.45 47.53 -2.11
C LEU A 106 34.04 46.69 -3.25
N GLY A 107 33.23 46.25 -4.22
CA GLY A 107 33.69 45.44 -5.34
C GLY A 107 34.30 44.09 -4.94
N LEU A 108 33.94 43.55 -3.77
CA LEU A 108 34.48 42.28 -3.28
C LEU A 108 33.86 41.09 -4.00
N VAL A 109 34.70 40.12 -4.33
CA VAL A 109 34.33 38.87 -5.02
C VAL A 109 34.69 37.69 -4.14
N ALA A 110 33.75 36.76 -3.96
CA ALA A 110 34.00 35.48 -3.33
C ALA A 110 34.69 34.55 -4.34
N ASN A 111 35.75 33.86 -3.90
CA ASN A 111 36.54 32.97 -4.75
C ASN A 111 36.34 31.50 -4.37
N ASP A 112 36.54 30.61 -5.34
CA ASP A 112 36.39 29.15 -5.17
C ASP A 112 35.04 28.75 -4.56
N VAL A 113 33.97 29.47 -4.92
CA VAL A 113 32.65 29.23 -4.36
C VAL A 113 32.12 27.86 -4.75
N LYS A 114 31.72 27.08 -3.75
CA LYS A 114 31.10 25.77 -3.95
C LYS A 114 29.86 25.60 -3.10
N ALA A 115 28.91 24.83 -3.63
CA ALA A 115 27.83 24.24 -2.85
C ALA A 115 28.08 22.74 -2.67
N LYS A 116 27.75 22.24 -1.50
CA LYS A 116 27.82 20.82 -1.15
C LYS A 116 26.55 20.44 -0.38
N VAL A 117 26.03 19.25 -0.62
CA VAL A 117 24.85 18.73 0.06
C VAL A 117 25.15 17.36 0.62
N ASN A 118 24.78 17.12 1.87
CA ASN A 118 24.71 15.78 2.45
C ASN A 118 23.26 15.30 2.40
N VAL A 119 22.98 14.32 1.54
CA VAL A 119 21.74 13.56 1.54
C VAL A 119 22.02 12.22 2.26
N PRO A 120 21.58 12.04 3.51
CA PRO A 120 21.92 10.84 4.27
C PRO A 120 21.25 9.61 3.67
N THR A 121 22.00 8.50 3.61
CA THR A 121 21.46 7.19 3.23
C THR A 121 20.90 6.41 4.42
N THR A 122 20.91 7.00 5.62
CA THR A 122 20.38 6.39 6.84
C THR A 122 18.86 6.23 6.76
N THR A 123 18.36 5.10 7.27
CA THR A 123 16.92 4.86 7.41
C THR A 123 16.42 5.35 8.77
N GLY A 124 15.35 6.13 8.77
CA GLY A 124 14.70 6.62 9.99
C GLY A 124 13.33 7.23 9.73
N ASN A 125 12.66 7.67 10.79
CA ASN A 125 11.40 8.44 10.69
C ASN A 125 11.65 9.92 10.41
N SER A 126 12.89 10.38 10.60
CA SER A 126 13.34 11.72 10.26
C SER A 126 14.71 11.61 9.60
N VAL A 127 14.85 12.21 8.42
CA VAL A 127 16.10 12.26 7.65
C VAL A 127 16.41 13.73 7.35
N ARG A 128 17.61 14.15 7.71
CA ARG A 128 18.05 15.55 7.60
C ARG A 128 19.00 15.76 6.44
N VAL A 129 18.64 16.64 5.51
CA VAL A 129 19.55 17.09 4.45
C VAL A 129 20.31 18.31 4.96
N MET A 130 21.64 18.28 4.89
CA MET A 130 22.49 19.43 5.21
C MET A 130 23.03 20.03 3.91
N ALA A 131 22.89 21.34 3.72
CA ALA A 131 23.55 22.06 2.64
C ALA A 131 24.65 22.97 3.18
N TYR A 132 25.70 23.13 2.39
CA TYR A 132 26.90 23.89 2.71
C TYR A 132 27.23 24.81 1.55
N VAL A 133 27.62 26.04 1.87
CA VAL A 133 28.15 27.02 0.92
C VAL A 133 29.51 27.46 1.44
N ASN A 134 30.55 27.30 0.63
CA ASN A 134 31.91 27.65 1.03
C ASN A 134 32.62 28.52 0.01
N SER A 135 33.64 29.25 0.46
CA SER A 135 34.52 30.08 -0.35
C SER A 135 35.90 30.18 0.31
N SER A 136 36.96 30.31 -0.49
CA SER A 136 38.34 30.37 0.01
C SER A 136 38.67 31.67 0.75
N ASN A 137 37.91 32.74 0.50
CA ASN A 137 38.12 34.06 1.11
C ASN A 137 36.93 34.58 1.93
N ALA A 138 35.94 33.74 2.21
CA ALA A 138 34.81 34.11 3.06
C ALA A 138 35.14 34.00 4.55
N THR A 139 34.45 34.79 5.36
CA THR A 139 34.47 34.68 6.83
C THR A 139 33.05 34.43 7.36
N PRO A 140 32.73 33.25 7.93
CA PRO A 140 33.53 32.02 7.91
C PRO A 140 33.70 31.48 6.48
N THR A 141 34.64 30.54 6.28
CA THR A 141 34.91 29.92 4.98
C THR A 141 33.80 28.99 4.52
N GLU A 142 32.95 28.49 5.42
CA GLU A 142 31.79 27.65 5.13
C GLU A 142 30.62 28.06 6.03
N VAL A 143 29.42 28.13 5.45
CA VAL A 143 28.14 28.21 6.16
C VAL A 143 27.31 26.98 5.81
N TYR A 144 26.47 26.55 6.74
CA TYR A 144 25.59 25.40 6.56
C TYR A 144 24.20 25.68 7.11
N ASP A 145 23.23 24.95 6.57
CA ASP A 145 21.83 24.96 6.98
C ASP A 145 21.17 23.64 6.58
N GLN A 146 19.98 23.36 7.10
CA GLN A 146 19.35 22.05 7.02
C GLN A 146 17.90 22.09 6.56
N ALA A 147 17.44 21.00 5.97
CA ALA A 147 16.02 20.71 5.77
C ALA A 147 15.67 19.30 6.26
N ASP A 148 14.56 19.17 6.98
CA ASP A 148 14.11 17.94 7.61
C ASP A 148 13.00 17.25 6.83
N PHE A 149 13.14 15.94 6.63
CA PHE A 149 12.14 15.09 5.99
C PHE A 149 11.61 14.15 7.05
N ASN A 150 10.28 14.12 7.25
CA ASN A 150 9.65 13.38 8.33
C ASN A 150 8.60 12.39 7.80
N SER A 151 8.42 11.25 8.47
CA SER A 151 7.34 10.32 8.18
C SER A 151 7.01 9.42 9.37
N THR A 152 5.77 8.94 9.42
CA THR A 152 5.34 7.91 10.39
C THR A 152 5.94 6.54 10.09
N GLN A 153 6.35 6.30 8.84
CA GLN A 153 7.07 5.10 8.42
C GLN A 153 8.57 5.39 8.31
N THR A 154 9.40 4.39 8.53
CA THR A 154 10.84 4.55 8.30
C THR A 154 11.13 4.63 6.80
N PHE A 155 12.04 5.52 6.42
CA PHE A 155 12.48 5.72 5.05
C PHE A 155 13.95 6.16 5.02
N ASN A 156 14.61 6.00 3.88
CA ASN A 156 15.84 6.72 3.55
C ASN A 156 15.57 7.69 2.40
N LEU A 157 16.47 8.64 2.18
CA LEU A 157 16.31 9.63 1.13
C LEU A 157 17.32 9.36 0.00
N ALA A 158 16.86 9.42 -1.25
CA ALA A 158 17.71 9.24 -2.42
C ALA A 158 17.79 10.53 -3.24
N TYR A 159 19.00 10.97 -3.57
CA TYR A 159 19.24 12.02 -4.54
C TYR A 159 18.87 11.55 -5.95
N ILE A 160 18.22 12.41 -6.74
CA ILE A 160 17.92 12.14 -8.16
C ILE A 160 19.09 12.67 -9.00
N ALA A 161 19.90 11.76 -9.55
CA ALA A 161 21.05 12.10 -10.39
C ALA A 161 20.68 12.99 -11.58
N GLY A 162 21.49 14.02 -11.83
CA GLY A 162 21.25 15.00 -12.90
C GLY A 162 20.12 16.00 -12.62
N SER A 163 19.48 15.96 -11.44
CA SER A 163 18.41 16.92 -11.09
C SER A 163 18.93 18.30 -10.69
N ALA A 164 20.22 18.41 -10.35
CA ALA A 164 20.75 19.63 -9.77
C ALA A 164 20.90 20.76 -10.80
N LYS A 165 20.39 21.94 -10.44
CA LYS A 165 20.48 23.17 -11.23
C LYS A 165 20.84 24.36 -10.37
N TYR A 166 21.47 25.35 -10.98
CA TYR A 166 21.76 26.64 -10.39
C TYR A 166 21.09 27.76 -11.17
N TYR A 167 20.48 28.69 -10.45
CA TYR A 167 19.71 29.80 -10.99
C TYR A 167 20.24 31.10 -10.43
N ASN A 168 20.34 32.12 -11.28
CA ASN A 168 20.64 33.50 -10.88
C ASN A 168 20.14 34.45 -12.00
N ASN A 169 20.53 35.72 -11.96
CA ASN A 169 20.10 36.67 -12.98
C ASN A 169 20.68 36.41 -14.39
N VAL A 170 21.74 35.62 -14.54
CA VAL A 170 22.39 35.29 -15.83
C VAL A 170 21.92 33.93 -16.37
N PHE A 171 21.93 32.88 -15.54
CA PHE A 171 21.48 31.53 -15.92
C PHE A 171 19.95 31.38 -15.98
N GLY A 172 19.23 32.44 -15.65
CA GLY A 172 17.78 32.50 -15.64
C GLY A 172 17.22 32.42 -14.22
N LYS A 173 16.21 33.25 -13.96
CA LYS A 173 15.55 33.32 -12.65
C LYS A 173 14.82 32.02 -12.35
N TYR A 174 14.91 31.59 -11.10
CA TYR A 174 14.19 30.41 -10.63
C TYR A 174 12.67 30.55 -10.90
N GLY A 175 12.04 29.47 -11.38
CA GLY A 175 10.61 29.44 -11.74
C GLY A 175 10.25 30.03 -13.12
N VAL A 176 11.20 30.64 -13.83
CA VAL A 176 10.97 31.23 -15.17
C VAL A 176 12.02 30.77 -16.18
N GLY A 177 13.29 30.86 -15.82
CA GLY A 177 14.43 30.49 -16.67
C GLY A 177 14.79 29.00 -16.57
N SER A 178 15.70 28.56 -17.44
CA SER A 178 16.11 27.16 -17.53
C SER A 178 17.13 26.73 -16.47
N GLY A 179 17.86 27.70 -15.88
CA GLY A 179 19.01 27.45 -15.00
C GLY A 179 20.20 26.85 -15.75
N VAL A 180 21.31 26.65 -15.04
CA VAL A 180 22.46 25.87 -15.51
C VAL A 180 22.56 24.57 -14.73
N SER A 181 22.86 23.46 -15.40
CA SER A 181 23.05 22.17 -14.74
C SER A 181 24.29 22.18 -13.84
N LEU A 182 24.16 21.58 -12.66
CA LEU A 182 25.28 21.29 -11.76
C LEU A 182 25.65 19.81 -11.83
N PRO A 183 26.93 19.46 -11.62
CA PRO A 183 27.35 18.06 -11.54
C PRO A 183 26.83 17.36 -10.27
N ASP A 184 26.67 16.04 -10.35
CA ASP A 184 26.31 15.18 -9.21
C ASP A 184 27.35 15.20 -8.07
N SER A 185 28.54 15.78 -8.31
CA SER A 185 29.51 16.06 -7.26
C SER A 185 28.95 16.98 -6.16
N LEU A 186 27.82 17.66 -6.41
CA LEU A 186 27.04 18.38 -5.40
C LEU A 186 26.79 17.54 -4.14
N VAL A 187 26.45 16.25 -4.28
CA VAL A 187 26.16 15.35 -3.16
C VAL A 187 27.39 14.55 -2.70
N THR A 188 28.59 15.04 -3.02
CA THR A 188 29.86 14.42 -2.62
C THR A 188 30.71 15.38 -1.81
N SER A 189 31.80 14.90 -1.23
CA SER A 189 32.76 15.75 -0.52
C SER A 189 33.41 16.85 -1.39
N THR A 190 33.43 16.69 -2.72
CA THR A 190 34.00 17.67 -3.65
C THR A 190 33.13 18.91 -3.84
N GLY A 191 31.80 18.77 -3.72
CA GLY A 191 30.83 19.82 -4.04
C GLY A 191 30.72 20.15 -5.54
N ALA A 192 29.86 21.11 -5.86
CA ALA A 192 29.72 21.71 -7.18
C ALA A 192 30.20 23.16 -7.15
N THR A 193 31.06 23.53 -8.10
CA THR A 193 31.52 24.91 -8.28
C THR A 193 30.37 25.80 -8.75
N LEU A 194 30.22 26.95 -8.10
CA LEU A 194 29.25 27.99 -8.47
C LEU A 194 29.99 29.20 -9.05
N GLY A 195 29.25 30.11 -9.69
CA GLY A 195 29.77 31.40 -10.15
C GLY A 195 28.65 32.21 -10.78
N TYR A 196 28.88 33.49 -11.08
CA TYR A 196 27.80 34.36 -11.53
C TYR A 196 27.47 34.22 -13.02
N ASP A 197 28.42 34.49 -13.91
CA ASP A 197 28.26 34.42 -15.37
C ASP A 197 28.70 33.07 -15.95
N LYS A 198 29.57 32.36 -15.23
CA LYS A 198 30.08 31.02 -15.53
C LYS A 198 30.35 30.28 -14.22
N LEU A 199 30.42 28.95 -14.24
CA LEU A 199 30.67 28.12 -13.06
C LEU A 199 32.17 28.04 -12.73
N ASP A 200 32.78 29.18 -12.40
CA ASP A 200 34.24 29.33 -12.24
C ASP A 200 34.71 29.64 -10.81
N GLY A 201 33.81 29.66 -9.84
CA GLY A 201 34.11 29.94 -8.45
C GLY A 201 33.99 31.42 -8.05
N HIS A 202 33.64 32.33 -8.97
CA HIS A 202 33.59 33.77 -8.68
C HIS A 202 32.15 34.28 -8.52
N ILE A 203 31.83 34.81 -7.32
CA ILE A 203 30.53 35.45 -7.06
C ILE A 203 30.74 36.85 -6.47
N PRO A 204 30.40 37.93 -7.22
CA PRO A 204 30.47 39.29 -6.70
C PRO A 204 29.51 39.54 -5.53
N GLY A 205 29.83 40.49 -4.67
CA GLY A 205 28.96 40.92 -3.57
C GLY A 205 27.78 41.74 -4.06
N CYS A 206 26.64 41.64 -3.36
CA CYS A 206 25.33 42.29 -3.59
C CYS A 206 24.22 41.33 -4.05
N MET A 207 22.97 41.67 -3.71
CA MET A 207 21.77 40.86 -3.94
C MET A 207 21.54 40.51 -5.42
N GLN A 208 21.98 41.37 -6.35
CA GLN A 208 21.84 41.11 -7.79
C GLN A 208 22.67 39.92 -8.28
N TYR A 209 23.67 39.48 -7.51
CA TYR A 209 24.51 38.33 -7.83
C TYR A 209 24.10 37.06 -7.07
N ALA A 210 23.06 37.13 -6.25
CA ALA A 210 22.55 35.99 -5.52
C ALA A 210 22.04 34.90 -6.48
N GLY A 211 22.11 33.66 -6.03
CA GLY A 211 21.60 32.52 -6.77
C GLY A 211 20.95 31.47 -5.89
N VAL A 212 20.34 30.49 -6.54
CA VAL A 212 19.62 29.39 -5.91
C VAL A 212 20.08 28.10 -6.54
N VAL A 213 20.63 27.20 -5.74
CA VAL A 213 20.82 25.80 -6.13
C VAL A 213 19.52 25.05 -5.85
N VAL A 214 19.07 24.23 -6.78
CA VAL A 214 17.89 23.39 -6.63
C VAL A 214 18.22 21.98 -7.07
N PHE A 215 17.76 20.99 -6.31
CA PHE A 215 17.90 19.59 -6.65
C PHE A 215 16.74 18.77 -6.11
N HIS A 216 16.55 17.57 -6.66
CA HIS A 216 15.44 16.70 -6.29
C HIS A 216 15.90 15.48 -5.50
N VAL A 217 15.05 15.09 -4.56
CA VAL A 217 15.21 13.91 -3.72
C VAL A 217 13.93 13.11 -3.66
N LYS A 218 14.05 11.80 -3.45
CA LYS A 218 12.93 10.87 -3.38
C LYS A 218 13.00 10.03 -2.11
N PRO A 219 11.98 10.04 -1.24
CA PRO A 219 11.91 9.14 -0.10
C PRO A 219 11.74 7.70 -0.59
N GLN A 220 12.50 6.79 -0.01
CA GLN A 220 12.47 5.37 -0.27
C GLN A 220 11.96 4.65 0.99
N PHE A 221 10.74 4.14 0.90
CA PHE A 221 10.11 3.37 1.97
C PHE A 221 10.40 1.89 1.80
N ALA A 222 10.47 1.16 2.91
CA ALA A 222 10.53 -0.29 2.86
C ALA A 222 9.28 -0.86 2.15
N GLY A 223 9.48 -1.90 1.35
CA GLY A 223 8.37 -2.58 0.71
C GLY A 223 7.46 -3.26 1.74
N THR A 224 6.16 -3.24 1.50
CA THR A 224 5.16 -3.88 2.37
C THR A 224 4.56 -5.10 1.68
N GLN A 225 4.28 -6.13 2.47
CA GLN A 225 3.53 -7.30 2.04
C GLN A 225 2.12 -7.20 2.62
N ASN A 226 1.10 -7.19 1.76
CA ASN A 226 -0.30 -7.26 2.17
C ASN A 226 -1.15 -7.73 0.99
N PHE A 227 -2.33 -8.28 1.27
CA PHE A 227 -3.28 -8.68 0.25
C PHE A 227 -4.70 -8.68 0.81
N THR A 228 -5.71 -8.63 -0.05
CA THR A 228 -7.10 -8.95 0.33
C THR A 228 -7.53 -10.22 -0.36
N MET A 229 -8.48 -10.93 0.27
CA MET A 229 -9.20 -12.00 -0.38
C MET A 229 -10.67 -11.94 0.03
N SER A 230 -11.54 -12.42 -0.85
CA SER A 230 -12.97 -12.55 -0.59
C SER A 230 -13.49 -13.88 -1.13
N LYS A 231 -14.59 -14.34 -0.54
CA LYS A 231 -15.32 -15.52 -0.98
C LYS A 231 -16.78 -15.15 -1.21
N LEU A 232 -17.33 -15.54 -2.35
CA LEU A 232 -18.73 -15.34 -2.67
C LEU A 232 -19.34 -16.63 -3.21
N VAL A 233 -20.65 -16.73 -3.17
CA VAL A 233 -21.44 -17.85 -3.71
C VAL A 233 -22.44 -17.35 -4.74
N SER A 234 -22.75 -18.20 -5.72
CA SER A 234 -23.79 -17.98 -6.71
C SER A 234 -24.53 -19.28 -7.03
N LYS A 235 -25.73 -19.15 -7.58
CA LYS A 235 -26.37 -20.26 -8.28
C LYS A 235 -25.48 -20.72 -9.43
N HIS A 236 -25.35 -22.03 -9.64
CA HIS A 236 -24.50 -22.57 -10.69
C HIS A 236 -24.79 -21.93 -12.06
N GLY A 237 -23.76 -21.39 -12.70
CA GLY A 237 -23.79 -20.75 -14.02
C GLY A 237 -24.44 -19.36 -14.07
N ALA A 238 -24.97 -18.84 -12.95
CA ALA A 238 -25.66 -17.54 -12.94
C ALA A 238 -24.70 -16.35 -12.87
N ASN A 239 -23.51 -16.52 -12.27
CA ASN A 239 -22.51 -15.46 -12.05
C ASN A 239 -23.03 -14.24 -11.27
N THR A 240 -24.01 -14.45 -10.39
CA THR A 240 -24.55 -13.45 -9.47
C THR A 240 -24.00 -13.72 -8.07
N TRP A 241 -22.92 -13.04 -7.71
CA TRP A 241 -22.12 -13.35 -6.52
C TRP A 241 -22.63 -12.62 -5.27
N VAL A 242 -22.89 -13.39 -4.20
CA VAL A 242 -23.40 -12.90 -2.91
C VAL A 242 -22.70 -13.60 -1.74
N GLU A 243 -22.75 -13.02 -0.55
CA GLU A 243 -22.23 -13.64 0.68
C GLU A 243 -23.14 -14.76 1.20
N ASN A 244 -24.45 -14.62 0.99
CA ASN A 244 -25.47 -15.52 1.50
C ASN A 244 -26.41 -15.91 0.37
N TYR A 245 -26.56 -17.21 0.12
CA TYR A 245 -27.44 -17.74 -0.93
C TYR A 245 -28.41 -18.78 -0.36
N THR A 246 -29.67 -18.73 -0.78
CA THR A 246 -30.67 -19.74 -0.42
C THR A 246 -30.78 -20.75 -1.56
N ALA A 247 -30.37 -22.00 -1.32
CA ALA A 247 -30.41 -23.08 -2.30
C ALA A 247 -31.51 -24.10 -2.00
N GLN A 248 -31.89 -24.89 -3.00
CA GLN A 248 -32.73 -26.07 -2.84
C GLN A 248 -31.89 -27.31 -2.50
N PRO A 249 -32.45 -28.33 -1.83
CA PRO A 249 -31.78 -29.62 -1.68
C PRO A 249 -31.37 -30.20 -3.04
N GLY A 250 -30.15 -30.74 -3.15
CA GLY A 250 -29.61 -31.26 -4.41
C GLY A 250 -29.10 -30.20 -5.40
N GLU A 251 -29.27 -28.90 -5.12
CA GLU A 251 -28.83 -27.82 -6.00
C GLU A 251 -27.30 -27.71 -6.08
N THR A 252 -26.79 -27.28 -7.24
CA THR A 252 -25.37 -26.95 -7.40
C THR A 252 -25.18 -25.44 -7.29
N VAL A 253 -24.15 -25.04 -6.55
CA VAL A 253 -23.73 -23.65 -6.38
C VAL A 253 -22.29 -23.49 -6.86
N ASP A 254 -21.95 -22.28 -7.29
CA ASP A 254 -20.58 -21.90 -7.62
C ASP A 254 -20.02 -21.01 -6.51
N TYR A 255 -18.76 -21.23 -6.14
CA TYR A 255 -18.00 -20.39 -5.23
C TYR A 255 -16.93 -19.63 -6.00
N LEU A 256 -16.86 -18.31 -5.79
CA LEU A 256 -15.83 -17.43 -6.31
C LEU A 256 -14.88 -17.04 -5.17
N LEU A 257 -13.59 -17.27 -5.37
CA LEU A 257 -12.51 -16.77 -4.52
C LEU A 257 -11.82 -15.65 -5.29
N GLN A 258 -11.55 -14.52 -4.63
CA GLN A 258 -10.80 -13.41 -5.23
C GLN A 258 -9.59 -13.08 -4.37
N TYR A 259 -8.51 -12.66 -5.01
CA TYR A 259 -7.28 -12.23 -4.38
C TYR A 259 -6.78 -10.94 -5.04
N GLN A 260 -6.28 -10.01 -4.24
CA GLN A 260 -5.65 -8.78 -4.70
C GLN A 260 -4.40 -8.50 -3.88
N ASN A 261 -3.24 -8.36 -4.55
CA ASN A 261 -2.03 -7.86 -3.89
C ASN A 261 -2.21 -6.36 -3.60
N THR A 262 -2.26 -5.99 -2.32
CA THR A 262 -2.39 -4.60 -1.84
C THR A 262 -1.09 -4.07 -1.23
N GLY A 263 -0.04 -4.89 -1.19
CA GLY A 263 1.31 -4.48 -0.82
C GLY A 263 2.05 -3.81 -1.97
N THR A 264 3.29 -3.40 -1.69
CA THR A 264 4.18 -2.79 -2.69
C THR A 264 5.21 -3.78 -3.25
N LEU A 265 5.29 -4.99 -2.70
CA LEU A 265 6.17 -6.06 -3.16
C LEU A 265 5.39 -7.11 -3.97
N GLN A 266 6.10 -7.80 -4.86
CA GLN A 266 5.56 -8.99 -5.53
C GLN A 266 5.28 -10.10 -4.51
N GLN A 267 4.20 -10.83 -4.74
CA GLN A 267 3.78 -11.98 -3.95
C GLN A 267 3.81 -13.23 -4.83
N ASP A 268 4.63 -14.19 -4.44
CA ASP A 268 4.86 -15.39 -5.22
C ASP A 268 4.02 -16.57 -4.72
N ASN A 269 3.77 -17.51 -5.63
CA ASN A 269 3.13 -18.79 -5.34
C ASN A 269 1.82 -18.66 -4.53
N VAL A 270 0.96 -17.74 -4.97
CA VAL A 270 -0.35 -17.53 -4.34
C VAL A 270 -1.18 -18.78 -4.49
N THR A 271 -1.57 -19.36 -3.36
CA THR A 271 -2.31 -20.63 -3.31
C THR A 271 -3.72 -20.41 -2.78
N PHE A 272 -4.72 -20.88 -3.51
CA PHE A 272 -6.14 -20.84 -3.13
C PHE A 272 -6.55 -22.21 -2.59
N ARG A 273 -7.23 -22.23 -1.45
CA ARG A 273 -7.74 -23.46 -0.83
C ARG A 273 -9.12 -23.22 -0.22
N ASP A 274 -9.99 -24.21 -0.29
CA ASP A 274 -11.34 -24.19 0.25
C ASP A 274 -11.56 -25.38 1.19
N THR A 275 -12.49 -25.25 2.14
CA THR A 275 -12.91 -26.35 3.02
C THR A 275 -14.43 -26.38 3.03
N LEU A 276 -15.00 -27.28 2.22
CA LEU A 276 -16.44 -27.48 2.15
C LEU A 276 -17.00 -27.93 3.51
N PRO A 277 -18.15 -27.37 3.93
CA PRO A 277 -18.86 -27.84 5.11
C PRO A 277 -19.47 -29.23 4.86
N ALA A 278 -20.00 -29.84 5.91
CA ALA A 278 -20.88 -30.99 5.76
C ALA A 278 -22.07 -30.65 4.85
N HIS A 279 -22.65 -31.66 4.20
CA HIS A 279 -23.76 -31.53 3.25
C HIS A 279 -23.47 -30.79 1.95
N MET A 280 -22.18 -30.61 1.63
CA MET A 280 -21.70 -30.11 0.36
C MET A 280 -20.69 -31.08 -0.23
N THR A 281 -20.85 -31.41 -1.51
CA THR A 281 -19.93 -32.27 -2.26
C THR A 281 -19.31 -31.50 -3.42
N TYR A 282 -17.99 -31.49 -3.51
CA TYR A 282 -17.26 -30.87 -4.63
C TYR A 282 -17.63 -31.51 -5.97
N VAL A 283 -17.78 -30.68 -7.03
CA VAL A 283 -17.99 -31.17 -8.40
C VAL A 283 -16.64 -31.31 -9.10
N ALA A 284 -16.23 -32.54 -9.40
CA ALA A 284 -14.96 -32.85 -10.06
C ALA A 284 -14.79 -32.12 -11.41
N GLY A 285 -13.60 -31.59 -11.68
CA GLY A 285 -13.28 -30.83 -12.89
C GLY A 285 -13.92 -29.46 -13.00
N SER A 286 -14.59 -28.96 -11.95
CA SER A 286 -15.27 -27.66 -11.98
C SER A 286 -14.35 -26.46 -11.75
N THR A 287 -13.13 -26.69 -11.25
CA THR A 287 -12.26 -25.59 -10.84
C THR A 287 -11.59 -24.92 -12.03
N ILE A 288 -11.80 -23.62 -12.13
CA ILE A 288 -11.08 -22.72 -13.04
C ILE A 288 -10.45 -21.59 -12.25
N TYR A 289 -9.35 -21.02 -12.75
CA TYR A 289 -8.79 -19.79 -12.21
C TYR A 289 -8.49 -18.80 -13.31
N GLY A 290 -8.54 -17.51 -12.99
CA GLY A 290 -8.25 -16.43 -13.92
C GLY A 290 -7.27 -15.41 -13.33
N ASN A 291 -6.47 -14.84 -14.22
CA ASN A 291 -5.51 -13.78 -13.97
C ASN A 291 -5.27 -13.00 -15.28
N SER A 292 -4.26 -12.12 -15.34
CA SER A 292 -3.99 -11.34 -16.55
C SER A 292 -3.59 -12.16 -17.79
N GLN A 293 -3.04 -13.37 -17.61
CA GLN A 293 -2.71 -14.29 -18.70
C GLN A 293 -3.92 -15.13 -19.14
N HIS A 294 -4.84 -15.39 -18.21
CA HIS A 294 -6.06 -16.17 -18.43
C HIS A 294 -7.29 -15.39 -17.97
N PRO A 295 -7.64 -14.26 -18.63
CA PRO A 295 -8.72 -13.39 -18.16
C PRO A 295 -10.10 -14.06 -18.21
N SER A 296 -10.31 -15.00 -19.14
CA SER A 296 -11.54 -15.80 -19.26
C SER A 296 -11.55 -17.06 -18.39
N GLY A 297 -10.51 -17.27 -17.58
CA GLY A 297 -10.32 -18.49 -16.80
C GLY A 297 -9.64 -19.61 -17.58
N THR A 298 -8.93 -20.49 -16.86
CA THR A 298 -8.35 -21.74 -17.36
C THR A 298 -8.61 -22.86 -16.35
N PRO A 299 -8.77 -24.13 -16.79
CA PRO A 299 -8.91 -25.26 -15.88
C PRO A 299 -7.76 -25.36 -14.87
N ALA A 300 -8.09 -25.73 -13.64
CA ALA A 300 -7.14 -26.05 -12.57
C ALA A 300 -7.31 -27.50 -12.11
N SER A 301 -6.48 -27.94 -11.17
CA SER A 301 -6.66 -29.23 -10.51
C SER A 301 -7.81 -29.19 -9.50
N ASP A 302 -8.40 -30.37 -9.25
CA ASP A 302 -9.47 -30.57 -8.26
C ASP A 302 -9.00 -30.42 -6.81
N ASN A 303 -7.73 -30.08 -6.58
CA ASN A 303 -7.14 -29.94 -5.26
C ASN A 303 -7.60 -28.68 -4.51
N VAL A 304 -8.49 -27.85 -5.07
CA VAL A 304 -8.95 -26.62 -4.39
C VAL A 304 -9.56 -26.90 -3.02
N THR A 305 -10.30 -28.00 -2.84
CA THR A 305 -10.85 -28.44 -1.54
C THR A 305 -9.89 -29.34 -0.74
N GLY A 306 -8.72 -29.64 -1.30
CA GLY A 306 -7.69 -30.51 -0.74
C GLY A 306 -6.43 -29.73 -0.34
N ALA A 307 -5.35 -29.90 -1.10
CA ALA A 307 -4.06 -29.24 -0.85
C ALA A 307 -3.99 -27.77 -1.32
N GLY A 308 -4.98 -27.32 -2.09
CA GLY A 308 -5.02 -26.01 -2.74
C GLY A 308 -4.48 -26.02 -4.17
N ILE A 309 -4.71 -24.92 -4.88
CA ILE A 309 -4.22 -24.66 -6.23
C ILE A 309 -3.32 -23.43 -6.22
N ASN A 310 -2.14 -23.53 -6.86
CA ASN A 310 -1.26 -22.38 -7.05
C ASN A 310 -1.72 -21.63 -8.31
N VAL A 311 -2.02 -20.34 -8.16
CA VAL A 311 -2.51 -19.49 -9.26
C VAL A 311 -1.43 -18.56 -9.83
N GLY A 312 -0.20 -18.61 -9.32
CA GLY A 312 0.95 -17.87 -9.84
C GLY A 312 1.50 -16.80 -8.91
N SER A 313 2.12 -15.77 -9.50
CA SER A 313 2.82 -14.70 -8.79
C SER A 313 2.33 -13.32 -9.24
N TYR A 314 2.18 -12.39 -8.31
CA TYR A 314 1.41 -11.17 -8.50
C TYR A 314 2.19 -9.96 -8.02
N ALA A 315 2.52 -9.05 -8.95
CA ALA A 315 3.11 -7.76 -8.64
C ALA A 315 2.16 -6.89 -7.79
N ALA A 316 2.67 -5.79 -7.24
CA ALA A 316 1.85 -4.82 -6.52
C ALA A 316 0.66 -4.38 -7.39
N GLY A 317 -0.55 -4.42 -6.83
CA GLY A 317 -1.78 -4.07 -7.54
C GLY A 317 -2.32 -5.15 -8.51
N ALA A 318 -1.66 -6.29 -8.67
CA ALA A 318 -2.18 -7.40 -9.48
C ALA A 318 -3.13 -8.33 -8.69
N ASN A 319 -4.02 -9.02 -9.41
CA ASN A 319 -5.10 -9.82 -8.83
C ASN A 319 -5.30 -11.16 -9.56
N ALA A 320 -6.04 -12.06 -8.90
CA ALA A 320 -6.52 -13.31 -9.47
C ALA A 320 -7.82 -13.75 -8.82
N TRP A 321 -8.48 -14.72 -9.46
CA TRP A 321 -9.70 -15.33 -8.95
C TRP A 321 -9.74 -16.82 -9.28
N ALA A 322 -10.54 -17.57 -8.54
CA ALA A 322 -10.88 -18.96 -8.87
C ALA A 322 -12.37 -19.20 -8.66
N ILE A 323 -12.96 -20.02 -9.52
CA ILE A 323 -14.33 -20.51 -9.39
C ILE A 323 -14.31 -22.02 -9.28
N PHE A 324 -15.12 -22.58 -8.40
CA PHE A 324 -15.41 -24.02 -8.38
C PHE A 324 -16.85 -24.28 -7.97
N SER A 325 -17.38 -25.45 -8.33
CA SER A 325 -18.77 -25.82 -8.04
C SER A 325 -18.85 -26.85 -6.92
N ALA A 326 -19.90 -26.75 -6.11
CA ALA A 326 -20.26 -27.73 -5.09
C ALA A 326 -21.76 -28.01 -5.14
N LYS A 327 -22.14 -29.25 -4.84
CA LYS A 327 -23.51 -29.72 -4.83
C LYS A 327 -23.98 -29.91 -3.40
N VAL A 328 -25.12 -29.29 -3.07
CA VAL A 328 -25.86 -29.52 -1.84
C VAL A 328 -26.36 -30.96 -1.83
N ASP A 329 -26.26 -31.64 -0.69
CA ASP A 329 -26.80 -32.98 -0.55
C ASP A 329 -28.31 -33.05 -0.83
N ALA A 330 -28.78 -34.26 -1.15
CA ALA A 330 -30.21 -34.51 -1.34
C ALA A 330 -31.00 -34.30 -0.03
N GLU A 331 -32.29 -34.00 -0.16
CA GLU A 331 -33.16 -33.66 0.97
C GLU A 331 -33.12 -34.68 2.12
N SER A 332 -33.03 -35.98 1.79
CA SER A 332 -32.96 -37.07 2.77
C SER A 332 -31.78 -36.98 3.73
N ALA A 333 -30.67 -36.35 3.32
CA ALA A 333 -29.44 -36.22 4.10
C ALA A 333 -29.40 -34.93 4.96
N LEU A 334 -30.33 -34.00 4.75
CA LEU A 334 -30.40 -32.72 5.48
C LEU A 334 -31.21 -32.87 6.77
N ALA A 335 -30.89 -32.07 7.79
CA ALA A 335 -31.73 -31.99 8.99
C ALA A 335 -33.08 -31.33 8.65
N CYS A 336 -34.14 -31.68 9.41
CA CYS A 336 -35.42 -30.99 9.31
C CYS A 336 -35.29 -29.51 9.67
N GLY A 337 -35.93 -28.64 8.88
CA GLY A 337 -35.85 -27.19 9.07
C GLY A 337 -34.69 -26.55 8.30
N VAL A 338 -34.14 -25.47 8.85
CA VAL A 338 -33.10 -24.66 8.22
C VAL A 338 -31.72 -25.29 8.45
N ASN A 339 -31.00 -25.55 7.37
CA ASN A 339 -29.60 -26.00 7.37
C ASN A 339 -28.73 -24.84 6.89
N SER A 340 -27.77 -24.42 7.71
CA SER A 340 -26.79 -23.39 7.35
C SER A 340 -25.45 -24.04 7.02
N LEU A 341 -24.96 -23.80 5.81
CA LEU A 341 -23.77 -24.42 5.24
C LEU A 341 -22.69 -23.34 5.06
N HIS A 342 -21.88 -23.16 6.11
CA HIS A 342 -20.81 -22.16 6.13
C HIS A 342 -19.56 -22.67 5.42
N ASN A 343 -19.28 -22.15 4.22
CA ASN A 343 -18.10 -22.55 3.45
C ASN A 343 -16.95 -21.56 3.62
N VAL A 344 -15.75 -22.04 3.92
CA VAL A 344 -14.58 -21.18 4.20
C VAL A 344 -13.46 -21.43 3.19
N ALA A 345 -12.99 -20.35 2.57
CA ALA A 345 -11.81 -20.34 1.73
C ALA A 345 -10.63 -19.65 2.41
N SER A 346 -9.43 -19.94 1.93
CA SER A 346 -8.19 -19.32 2.34
C SER A 346 -7.29 -19.06 1.14
N VAL A 347 -6.56 -17.95 1.18
CA VAL A 347 -5.51 -17.61 0.22
C VAL A 347 -4.20 -17.42 0.95
N THR A 348 -3.15 -18.06 0.44
CA THR A 348 -1.80 -18.06 1.05
C THR A 348 -0.74 -17.72 0.00
N PRO A 349 -0.26 -16.48 -0.07
CA PRO A 349 0.98 -16.15 -0.76
C PRO A 349 2.20 -16.66 0.01
N GLN A 350 3.24 -17.10 -0.70
CA GLN A 350 4.44 -17.64 -0.08
C GLN A 350 5.14 -16.59 0.80
N GLY A 351 5.32 -16.90 2.09
CA GLY A 351 6.08 -16.06 3.02
C GLY A 351 5.37 -14.77 3.47
N VAL A 352 4.10 -14.56 3.12
CA VAL A 352 3.32 -13.37 3.52
C VAL A 352 2.38 -13.67 4.69
N GLY A 353 1.68 -14.80 4.64
CA GLY A 353 0.66 -15.19 5.61
C GLY A 353 -0.60 -15.70 4.91
N VAL A 354 -1.58 -16.14 5.70
CA VAL A 354 -2.86 -16.65 5.22
C VAL A 354 -3.99 -15.69 5.60
N LYS A 355 -4.95 -15.50 4.70
CA LYS A 355 -6.25 -14.85 4.99
C LYS A 355 -7.37 -15.78 4.55
N SER A 356 -8.49 -15.72 5.26
CA SER A 356 -9.66 -16.54 5.01
C SER A 356 -10.93 -15.71 5.01
N ASP A 357 -11.92 -16.17 4.26
CA ASP A 357 -13.24 -15.57 4.16
C ASP A 357 -14.29 -16.66 3.91
N GLY A 358 -15.53 -16.38 4.28
CA GLY A 358 -16.62 -17.35 4.28
C GLY A 358 -17.80 -16.90 3.43
N ALA A 359 -18.52 -17.86 2.83
CA ALA A 359 -19.80 -17.61 2.17
C ALA A 359 -20.80 -18.70 2.56
N ASP A 360 -22.03 -18.28 2.83
CA ASP A 360 -23.06 -19.11 3.43
C ASP A 360 -24.10 -19.57 2.39
N VAL A 361 -24.45 -20.85 2.46
CA VAL A 361 -25.60 -21.40 1.75
C VAL A 361 -26.64 -21.87 2.78
N THR A 362 -27.85 -21.36 2.67
CA THR A 362 -28.98 -21.79 3.49
C THR A 362 -29.90 -22.69 2.70
N VAL A 363 -30.29 -23.82 3.28
CA VAL A 363 -31.20 -24.80 2.66
C VAL A 363 -32.29 -25.16 3.65
N THR A 364 -33.54 -24.95 3.26
CA THR A 364 -34.69 -25.31 4.11
C THR A 364 -35.27 -26.64 3.67
N ARG A 365 -35.24 -27.62 4.56
CA ARG A 365 -35.97 -28.88 4.41
C ARG A 365 -37.33 -28.77 5.08
N THR A 366 -38.39 -28.81 4.30
CA THR A 366 -39.76 -28.84 4.82
C THR A 366 -40.08 -30.23 5.33
N CYS A 367 -40.18 -30.37 6.65
CA CYS A 367 -40.64 -31.61 7.25
C CYS A 367 -42.12 -31.51 7.57
N VAL A 368 -42.88 -32.53 7.17
CA VAL A 368 -44.25 -32.72 7.67
C VAL A 368 -44.13 -32.96 9.16
N GLN A 369 -44.53 -31.97 9.96
CA GLN A 369 -44.69 -32.16 11.39
C GLN A 369 -45.88 -33.11 11.60
N PRO A 370 -45.75 -34.15 12.45
CA PRO A 370 -46.89 -34.99 12.78
C PRO A 370 -47.97 -34.11 13.38
N LYS A 371 -49.17 -34.09 12.79
CA LYS A 371 -50.30 -33.33 13.30
C LYS A 371 -51.22 -34.31 14.02
N PRO A 372 -51.09 -34.47 15.35
CA PRO A 372 -51.95 -35.39 16.09
C PRO A 372 -53.40 -34.91 16.03
N ILE A 373 -54.30 -35.82 15.68
CA ILE A 373 -55.75 -35.63 15.77
C ILE A 373 -56.35 -36.71 16.65
N GLU A 374 -57.34 -36.34 17.45
CA GLU A 374 -58.18 -37.32 18.15
C GLU A 374 -59.27 -37.81 17.22
N VAL A 375 -59.43 -39.13 17.14
CA VAL A 375 -60.41 -39.79 16.30
C VAL A 375 -61.05 -40.96 17.05
N CYS A 376 -62.28 -41.28 16.68
CA CYS A 376 -62.95 -42.50 17.13
C CYS A 376 -62.52 -43.69 16.26
N ARG A 377 -61.90 -44.74 16.83
CA ARG A 377 -61.61 -46.00 16.12
C ARG A 377 -62.88 -46.84 16.02
N LEU A 378 -63.34 -47.09 14.80
CA LEU A 378 -64.64 -47.69 14.54
C LEU A 378 -64.74 -49.17 14.94
N ALA A 379 -63.61 -49.89 14.95
CA ALA A 379 -63.55 -51.32 15.24
C ALA A 379 -63.92 -51.69 16.68
N ASP A 380 -63.53 -50.86 17.65
CA ASP A 380 -63.67 -51.12 19.08
C ASP A 380 -64.21 -49.93 19.88
N LYS A 381 -64.59 -48.86 19.18
CA LYS A 381 -65.24 -47.67 19.75
C LYS A 381 -64.38 -46.94 20.80
N GLN A 382 -63.06 -46.93 20.61
CA GLN A 382 -62.13 -46.17 21.45
C GLN A 382 -61.70 -44.86 20.80
N ILE A 383 -61.56 -43.79 21.59
CA ILE A 383 -60.92 -42.55 21.16
C ILE A 383 -59.40 -42.78 21.18
N VAL A 384 -58.74 -42.53 20.05
CA VAL A 384 -57.30 -42.68 19.89
C VAL A 384 -56.71 -41.43 19.24
N THR A 385 -55.45 -41.14 19.54
CA THR A 385 -54.68 -40.11 18.85
C THR A 385 -53.91 -40.73 17.69
N ILE A 386 -54.06 -40.20 16.49
CA ILE A 386 -53.31 -40.60 15.29
C ILE A 386 -52.65 -39.39 14.65
N ASP A 387 -51.62 -39.59 13.82
CA ASP A 387 -51.16 -38.54 12.90
C ASP A 387 -52.26 -38.29 11.87
N GLU A 388 -52.59 -37.03 11.55
CA GLU A 388 -53.67 -36.69 10.61
C GLU A 388 -53.48 -37.34 9.24
N LYS A 389 -52.23 -37.56 8.83
CA LYS A 389 -51.90 -38.26 7.58
C LYS A 389 -52.32 -39.74 7.57
N ASP A 390 -52.46 -40.35 8.76
CA ASP A 390 -52.84 -41.76 8.94
C ASP A 390 -54.37 -41.92 9.04
N PHE A 391 -55.15 -40.83 8.88
CA PHE A 391 -56.60 -40.88 8.90
C PHE A 391 -57.17 -41.64 7.70
N ASP A 392 -57.89 -42.72 8.00
CA ASP A 392 -58.65 -43.54 7.07
C ASP A 392 -60.10 -43.55 7.54
N SER A 393 -61.02 -43.00 6.72
CA SER A 393 -62.44 -42.89 7.07
C SER A 393 -63.14 -44.24 7.22
N ALA A 394 -62.55 -45.34 6.74
CA ALA A 394 -63.07 -46.69 6.97
C ALA A 394 -62.69 -47.24 8.35
N LYS A 395 -61.61 -46.72 8.96
CA LYS A 395 -61.09 -47.19 10.27
C LYS A 395 -61.41 -46.23 11.40
N TYR A 396 -61.53 -44.95 11.09
CA TYR A 396 -61.62 -43.86 12.06
C TYR A 396 -62.71 -42.87 11.68
N SER A 397 -63.33 -42.25 12.69
CA SER A 397 -64.21 -41.09 12.54
C SER A 397 -63.63 -39.88 13.24
N LYS A 398 -63.72 -38.70 12.59
CA LYS A 398 -63.41 -37.41 13.22
C LYS A 398 -64.51 -36.95 14.18
N ASN A 399 -65.67 -37.62 14.17
CA ASN A 399 -66.73 -37.41 15.15
C ASN A 399 -66.50 -38.33 16.36
N LEU A 400 -66.14 -37.76 17.51
CA LEU A 400 -65.89 -38.53 18.73
C LEU A 400 -67.17 -39.16 19.30
N ASP A 401 -68.35 -38.66 18.92
CA ASP A 401 -69.64 -39.23 19.33
C ASP A 401 -69.89 -40.62 18.73
N ASP A 402 -69.22 -40.99 17.63
CA ASP A 402 -69.35 -42.31 17.01
C ASP A 402 -68.78 -43.45 17.88
N CYS A 403 -68.06 -43.09 18.95
CA CYS A 403 -67.52 -43.97 19.97
C CYS A 403 -68.39 -44.01 21.24
N LYS A 404 -69.40 -43.14 21.37
CA LYS A 404 -70.35 -43.21 22.49
C LYS A 404 -71.26 -44.42 22.29
N PRO A 405 -71.54 -45.21 23.34
CA PRO A 405 -72.57 -46.23 23.27
C PRO A 405 -73.91 -45.57 22.96
N PRO A 406 -74.81 -46.21 22.19
CA PRO A 406 -76.14 -45.67 21.96
C PRO A 406 -76.81 -45.41 23.30
N CYS A 407 -77.17 -44.15 23.55
CA CYS A 407 -77.98 -43.81 24.72
C CYS A 407 -79.26 -44.64 24.64
N TYR A 408 -79.41 -45.62 25.54
CA TYR A 408 -80.71 -46.20 25.80
C TYR A 408 -81.56 -45.08 26.37
N ASP A 409 -82.54 -44.64 25.58
CA ASP A 409 -83.65 -43.82 26.03
C ASP A 409 -84.40 -44.66 27.08
N GLN A 410 -84.03 -44.51 28.36
CA GLN A 410 -84.86 -45.00 29.45
C GLN A 410 -86.05 -44.07 29.53
N GLY A 411 -87.08 -44.37 28.74
CA GLY A 411 -88.41 -43.85 28.99
C GLY A 411 -88.85 -44.29 30.38
N LEU A 412 -88.94 -43.32 31.29
CA LEU A 412 -89.98 -43.14 32.31
C LEU A 412 -89.80 -41.78 33.01
#